data_AF-A0A1S8C577-F1
#
_entry.id   AF-A0A1S8C577-F1
#
_cell.length_a   1.000
_cell.length_b   1.000
_cell.length_c   1.000
_cell.angle_alpha   90.00
_cell.angle_beta   90.00
_cell.angle_gamma   90.00
#
_symmetry.space_group_name_H-M   'P 1'
#
loop_
_entity.id
_entity.type
_entity.pdbx_description
1 polymer ?
#
loop_
_entity_poly.entity_id
_entity_poly.type
_entity_poly.pdbx_seq_one_letter_code
_entity_poly.pdbx_strand_id
1 'polypeptide(L)'
;AYGRGVTVLVVVPLPDRAAGGLRGALRGAPDAVVDELGVRLAAGPLGLMLVDGQSGPLLLTGTVDTDALALAAAELTGGDR
;
A
#
# COMPACT_ATOMS: atom_id res chain seq x y z
N ALA A 1 -13.12 1.21 -7.47
CA ALA A 1 -14.24 2.13 -7.18
C ALA A 1 -14.01 2.74 -5.80
N TYR A 2 -13.77 4.05 -5.70
CA TYR A 2 -13.54 4.71 -4.41
C TYR A 2 -14.67 4.41 -3.41
N GLY A 3 -14.31 3.87 -2.23
CA GLY A 3 -15.25 3.44 -1.21
C GLY A 3 -16.22 4.56 -0.80
N ARG A 4 -17.48 4.21 -0.54
CA ARG A 4 -18.51 5.17 -0.09
C ARG A 4 -18.10 5.77 1.27
N GLY A 5 -17.61 7.01 1.30
CA GLY A 5 -17.25 7.72 2.55
C GLY A 5 -16.22 8.84 2.34
N VAL A 6 -15.74 9.44 3.43
CA VAL A 6 -14.57 10.33 3.39
C VAL A 6 -13.37 9.50 2.96
N THR A 7 -12.86 9.75 1.75
CA THR A 7 -11.68 9.08 1.22
C THR A 7 -10.44 9.61 1.95
N VAL A 8 -10.02 8.92 3.00
CA VAL A 8 -8.74 9.19 3.66
C VAL A 8 -7.72 8.22 3.10
N LEU A 9 -6.66 8.77 2.51
CA LEU A 9 -5.45 8.05 2.15
C LEU A 9 -4.29 8.69 2.94
N VAL A 10 -3.59 7.87 3.70
CA VAL A 10 -2.41 8.27 4.48
C VAL A 10 -1.19 7.59 3.88
N VAL A 11 -0.11 8.36 3.73
CA VAL A 11 1.19 7.87 3.31
C VAL A 11 2.16 8.04 4.48
N VAL A 12 2.78 6.96 4.91
CA VAL A 12 3.68 6.93 6.07
C VAL A 12 5.04 6.37 5.64
N PRO A 13 6.12 7.15 5.70
CA PRO A 13 7.47 6.62 5.57
C PRO A 13 7.78 5.64 6.70
N LEU A 14 8.35 4.49 6.37
CA LEU A 14 8.73 3.48 7.34
C LEU A 14 10.25 3.30 7.41
N PRO A 15 10.82 3.05 8.60
CA PRO A 15 12.16 2.49 8.70
C PRO A 15 12.20 1.09 8.08
N ASP A 16 13.32 0.74 7.43
CA ASP A 16 13.48 -0.55 6.72
C ASP A 16 13.14 -1.77 7.58
N ARG A 17 13.49 -1.75 8.88
CA ARG A 17 13.17 -2.82 9.81
C ARG A 17 11.66 -3.01 10.00
N ALA A 18 10.91 -1.92 10.12
CA ALA A 18 9.46 -1.95 10.26
C ALA A 18 8.80 -2.40 8.95
N ALA A 19 9.29 -1.89 7.82
CA ALA A 19 8.84 -2.30 6.50
C ALA A 19 9.09 -3.80 6.24
N GLY A 20 10.26 -4.34 6.61
CA GLY A 20 10.57 -5.76 6.46
C GLY A 20 9.63 -6.66 7.25
N GLY A 21 9.36 -6.32 8.52
CA GLY A 21 8.39 -7.05 9.35
C GLY A 21 6.97 -6.99 8.77
N LEU A 22 6.53 -5.81 8.35
CA LEU A 22 5.21 -5.62 7.75
C LEU A 22 5.08 -6.36 6.41
N ARG A 23 6.12 -6.33 5.57
CA ARG A 23 6.17 -7.06 4.29
C ARG A 23 6.03 -8.56 4.50
N GLY A 24 6.69 -9.10 5.51
CA GLY A 24 6.57 -10.51 5.89
C GLY A 24 5.14 -10.86 6.32
N ALA A 25 4.52 -10.03 7.17
CA ALA A 25 3.15 -10.23 7.62
C ALA A 25 2.14 -10.16 6.47
N LEU A 26 2.25 -9.14 5.60
CA LEU A 26 1.35 -8.97 4.46
C LEU A 26 1.49 -10.11 3.46
N ARG A 27 2.72 -10.53 3.11
CA ARG A 27 2.93 -11.67 2.19
C ARG A 27 2.41 -13.01 2.74
N GLY A 28 2.27 -13.13 4.06
CA GLY A 28 1.69 -14.31 4.70
C GLY A 28 0.16 -14.33 4.71
N ALA A 29 -0.51 -13.22 4.34
CA ALA A 29 -1.96 -13.15 4.32
C ALA A 29 -2.51 -13.83 3.03
N PRO A 30 -3.58 -14.64 3.15
CA PRO A 30 -4.11 -15.44 2.03
C PRO A 30 -4.68 -14.59 0.89
N ASP A 31 -5.09 -13.37 1.19
CA ASP A 31 -5.71 -12.39 0.31
C ASP A 31 -4.77 -11.25 -0.09
N ALA A 32 -3.48 -11.38 0.21
CA ALA A 32 -2.48 -10.41 -0.23
C ALA A 32 -2.20 -10.54 -1.73
N VAL A 33 -2.17 -9.39 -2.39
CA VAL A 33 -1.72 -9.25 -3.78
C VAL A 33 -0.28 -8.76 -3.74
N VAL A 34 0.63 -9.56 -4.32
CA VAL A 34 2.04 -9.24 -4.44
C VAL A 34 2.37 -9.06 -5.92
N ASP A 35 2.89 -7.89 -6.28
CA ASP A 35 3.33 -7.59 -7.63
C ASP A 35 4.52 -6.62 -7.62
N GLU A 36 4.86 -6.07 -8.80
CA GLU A 36 5.99 -5.17 -8.98
C GLU A 36 5.82 -3.83 -8.26
N LEU A 37 4.58 -3.39 -7.99
CA LEU A 37 4.32 -2.17 -7.22
C LEU A 37 4.56 -2.39 -5.72
N GLY A 38 4.42 -3.62 -5.23
CA GLY A 38 4.67 -3.98 -3.84
C GLY A 38 3.75 -5.09 -3.33
N VAL A 39 3.32 -4.96 -2.07
CA VAL A 39 2.33 -5.87 -1.48
C VAL A 39 1.14 -5.08 -0.96
N ARG A 40 -0.07 -5.50 -1.34
CA ARG A 40 -1.32 -4.87 -0.92
C ARG A 40 -2.34 -5.88 -0.42
N LEU A 41 -3.18 -5.45 0.50
CA LEU A 41 -4.15 -6.28 1.21
C LEU A 41 -5.35 -5.43 1.63
N ALA A 42 -6.55 -6.00 1.62
CA ALA A 42 -7.72 -5.43 2.26
C ALA A 42 -7.92 -6.06 3.65
N ALA A 43 -7.79 -5.26 4.71
CA ALA A 43 -8.11 -5.65 6.08
C ALA A 43 -9.46 -5.04 6.49
N GLY A 44 -10.55 -5.71 6.11
CA GLY A 44 -11.90 -5.19 6.29
C GLY A 44 -12.12 -3.91 5.47
N PRO A 45 -12.52 -2.78 6.07
CA PRO A 45 -12.70 -1.52 5.34
C PRO A 45 -11.38 -0.80 5.02
N LEU A 46 -10.25 -1.27 5.54
CA LEU A 46 -8.94 -0.64 5.35
C LEU A 46 -8.15 -1.35 4.26
N GLY A 47 -7.72 -0.61 3.26
CA GLY A 47 -6.67 -1.04 2.34
C GLY A 47 -5.29 -0.73 2.94
N LEU A 48 -4.34 -1.64 2.73
CA LEU A 48 -2.93 -1.50 3.09
C LEU A 48 -2.09 -1.77 1.86
N MET A 49 -1.07 -0.96 1.60
CA MET A 49 -0.08 -1.23 0.57
C MET A 49 1.31 -0.78 1.03
N LEU A 50 2.27 -1.69 0.97
CA LEU A 50 3.67 -1.40 1.23
C LEU A 50 4.42 -1.37 -0.09
N VAL A 51 5.06 -0.24 -0.39
CA VAL A 51 5.83 0.01 -1.61
C VAL A 51 7.24 0.45 -1.28
N ASP A 52 8.17 0.30 -2.22
CA ASP A 52 9.50 0.88 -2.13
C ASP A 52 9.50 2.23 -2.85
N GLY A 53 9.51 3.33 -2.08
CA GLY A 53 9.60 4.69 -2.61
C GLY A 53 11.05 5.11 -2.89
N GLN A 54 11.22 6.28 -3.50
CA GLN A 54 12.55 6.79 -3.91
C GLN A 54 13.51 6.97 -2.73
N SER A 55 12.97 7.32 -1.56
CA SER A 55 13.74 7.58 -0.33
C SER A 55 13.61 6.46 0.70
N GLY A 56 13.04 5.32 0.32
CA GLY A 56 12.77 4.20 1.22
C GLY A 56 11.30 3.76 1.24
N PRO A 57 10.96 2.77 2.07
CA PRO A 57 9.65 2.13 2.03
C PRO A 57 8.53 3.05 2.55
N LEU A 58 7.38 2.98 1.88
CA LEU A 58 6.19 3.75 2.19
C LEU A 58 5.01 2.80 2.46
N LEU A 59 4.27 3.07 3.53
CA LEU A 59 2.96 2.47 3.77
C LEU A 59 1.87 3.43 3.28
N LEU A 60 1.07 2.97 2.34
CA LEU A 60 -0.20 3.59 1.95
C LEU A 60 -1.33 2.87 2.67
N THR A 61 -2.23 3.62 3.31
CA THR A 61 -3.38 3.06 4.01
C THR A 61 -4.58 3.98 3.97
N GLY A 62 -5.78 3.41 3.91
CA GLY A 62 -7.00 4.20 3.84
C GLY A 62 -8.26 3.37 3.70
N THR A 63 -9.41 4.04 3.71
CA THR A 63 -10.71 3.41 3.43
C THR A 63 -10.98 3.36 1.91
N VAL A 64 -10.00 2.83 1.18
CA VAL A 64 -10.01 2.69 -0.28
C VAL A 64 -9.76 1.24 -0.66
N ASP A 65 -10.17 0.87 -1.86
CA ASP A 65 -9.86 -0.46 -2.39
C ASP A 65 -8.38 -0.59 -2.79
N THR A 66 -7.95 -1.83 -3.01
CA THR A 66 -6.55 -2.15 -3.37
C THR A 66 -6.15 -1.59 -4.73
N ASP A 67 -7.10 -1.35 -5.62
CA ASP A 67 -6.83 -0.79 -6.96
C ASP A 67 -6.53 0.70 -6.87
N ALA A 68 -7.26 1.44 -6.04
CA ALA A 68 -6.96 2.84 -5.73
C ALA A 68 -5.60 3.00 -5.02
N LEU A 69 -5.21 2.04 -4.17
CA LEU A 69 -3.86 2.03 -3.60
C LEU A 69 -2.78 1.82 -4.66
N ALA A 70 -2.99 0.92 -5.62
CA ALA A 70 -2.06 0.70 -6.71
C ALA A 70 -1.89 1.95 -7.59
N LEU A 71 -3.00 2.64 -7.88
CA LEU A 71 -2.97 3.92 -8.62
C LEU A 71 -2.19 4.99 -7.84
N ALA A 72 -2.49 5.18 -6.57
CA ALA A 72 -1.80 6.16 -5.73
C ALA A 72 -0.30 5.83 -5.57
N ALA A 73 0.05 4.55 -5.45
CA ALA A 73 1.42 4.10 -5.43
C ALA A 73 2.16 4.49 -6.71
N ALA A 74 1.57 4.22 -7.89
CA ALA A 74 2.17 4.60 -9.17
C ALA A 74 2.40 6.12 -9.26
N GLU A 75 1.43 6.93 -8.85
CA GLU A 75 1.59 8.40 -8.83
C GLU A 75 2.71 8.87 -7.88
N LEU A 76 2.84 8.25 -6.70
CA LEU A 76 3.83 8.62 -5.69
C LEU A 76 5.25 8.12 -6.02
N THR A 77 5.38 6.94 -6.63
CA THR A 77 6.68 6.35 -6.95
C THR A 77 7.15 6.68 -8.37
N GLY A 78 6.41 7.51 -9.12
CA GLY A 78 6.81 7.98 -10.44
C GLY A 78 6.56 6.97 -11.56
N GLY A 79 5.54 6.13 -11.44
CA GLY A 79 5.01 5.27 -12.50
C GLY A 79 4.35 6.07 -13.62
N ASP A 80 5.13 6.92 -14.30
CA ASP A 80 5.07 7.26 -15.73
C ASP A 80 6.20 8.26 -16.03
N ARG A 81 7.37 7.74 -16.41
CA ARG A 81 8.40 8.46 -17.18
C ARG A 81 9.17 7.49 -18.06
#